data_AF-A0A847B4B3-F1
#
_entry.id   AF-A0A847B4B3-F1
#
_cell.length_a   1.000
_cell.length_b   1.000
_cell.length_c   1.000
_cell.angle_alpha   90.00
_cell.angle_beta   90.00
_cell.angle_gamma   90.00
#
_symmetry.space_group_name_H-M   'P 1'
#
loop_
_entity.id
_entity.type
_entity.pdbx_description
1 polymer ?
#
loop_
_entity_poly.entity_id
_entity_poly.type
_entity_poly.pdbx_seq_one_letter_code
_entity_poly.pdbx_strand_id
1 'polypeptide(L)'
;MKRLGLVITALSITASLLAGCDVSKNKTPLLFGTIEDELVALSYEQYVAKIEDKDNFLVFSTPNSPCTCWTSFRDSILMPYRKANNLIVYTVHFSEFFDDDNAKRDSYGLDFISSSQTLGLFKDGVIKENRPYNSTHKIWGSKDSFATYMKELIVFPTIIDINLTKLTNLYAQDSSFTVIYYDDETESTYLRENFLESYARENAATMNNLYLLDTDVDGIKLKSGVYDENQWQGFKDTYGLSALNNATLGYGTGFVPTAQYVEPNGIDKNGSIIKAQSVYLNDVLTISANPAVYEVTESFYSQERENSLSYLTDFVGDPILVAKEVPAADVDIDGANVTWKHEKAALYHDPLIRAFLDYSLPLATSVLE
;
A
#
# COMPACT_ATOMS: atom_id res chain seq x y z
N MET A 1 23.29 68.19 -33.01
CA MET A 1 24.21 67.38 -32.16
C MET A 1 23.46 66.89 -30.93
N LYS A 2 23.43 65.56 -30.78
CA LYS A 2 23.16 64.73 -29.58
C LYS A 2 21.90 65.00 -28.74
N ARG A 3 20.83 64.24 -29.05
CA ARG A 3 19.84 63.77 -28.07
C ARG A 3 20.48 62.62 -27.28
N LEU A 4 20.56 62.74 -25.95
CA LEU A 4 21.04 61.70 -25.06
C LEU A 4 19.85 60.81 -24.68
N GLY A 5 19.90 59.55 -25.12
CA GLY A 5 18.87 58.55 -24.85
C GLY A 5 18.99 58.00 -23.43
N LEU A 6 17.84 57.87 -22.77
CA LEU A 6 17.66 57.15 -21.52
C LEU A 6 17.75 55.64 -21.84
N VAL A 7 18.78 54.96 -21.34
CA VAL A 7 18.86 53.50 -21.40
C VAL A 7 18.12 52.94 -20.18
N ILE A 8 16.90 52.45 -20.40
CA ILE A 8 16.18 51.65 -19.42
C ILE A 8 16.86 50.27 -19.40
N THR A 9 17.61 50.00 -18.34
CA THR A 9 18.17 48.68 -18.08
C THR A 9 17.03 47.78 -17.60
N ALA A 10 16.54 46.92 -18.48
CA ALA A 10 15.63 45.85 -18.10
C ALA A 10 16.40 44.87 -17.21
N LEU A 11 16.10 44.86 -15.91
CA LEU A 11 16.44 43.74 -15.03
C LEU A 11 15.72 42.51 -15.58
N SER A 12 16.47 41.69 -16.31
CA SER A 12 16.08 40.33 -16.63
C SER A 12 16.16 39.55 -15.33
N ILE A 13 15.01 39.34 -14.70
CA ILE A 13 14.83 38.30 -13.69
C ILE A 13 15.01 36.99 -14.44
N THR A 14 16.25 36.52 -14.55
CA THR A 14 16.53 35.13 -14.87
C THR A 14 15.99 34.33 -13.71
N ALA A 15 14.76 33.85 -13.85
CA ALA A 15 14.28 32.70 -13.11
C ALA A 15 15.26 31.57 -13.43
N SER A 16 16.25 31.38 -12.56
CA SER A 16 16.95 30.11 -12.41
C SER A 16 15.90 29.11 -11.93
N LEU A 17 15.12 28.61 -12.90
CA LEU A 17 14.45 27.33 -12.82
C LEU A 17 15.55 26.34 -12.49
N LEU A 18 15.61 25.97 -11.21
CA LEU A 18 16.21 24.74 -10.75
C LEU A 18 15.47 23.62 -11.48
N ALA A 19 15.93 23.31 -12.69
CA ALA A 19 15.74 22.02 -13.33
C ALA A 19 16.58 21.01 -12.54
N GLY A 20 16.16 20.73 -11.30
CA GLY A 20 16.41 19.44 -10.70
C GLY A 20 15.73 18.42 -11.60
N CYS A 21 16.52 17.56 -12.23
CA CYS A 21 16.04 16.58 -13.19
C CYS A 21 14.94 15.72 -12.56
N ASP A 22 13.73 15.90 -13.06
CA ASP A 22 12.50 15.21 -12.70
C ASP A 22 12.49 13.80 -13.33
N VAL A 23 13.48 12.97 -12.97
CA VAL A 23 13.65 11.60 -13.50
C VAL A 23 12.52 10.68 -13.02
N SER A 24 11.77 11.06 -11.98
CA SER A 24 10.67 10.27 -11.42
C SER A 24 9.37 10.38 -12.21
N LYS A 25 9.08 11.48 -12.92
CA LYS A 25 7.79 11.67 -13.63
C LYS A 25 7.51 10.63 -14.72
N ASN A 26 8.54 10.06 -15.33
CA ASN A 26 8.39 9.07 -16.41
C ASN A 26 8.31 7.62 -15.91
N LYS A 27 8.63 7.34 -14.65
CA LYS A 27 8.59 5.97 -14.12
C LYS A 27 7.16 5.57 -13.74
N THR A 28 6.94 4.27 -13.70
CA THR A 28 5.68 3.66 -13.25
C THR A 28 5.85 3.22 -11.81
N PRO A 29 5.17 3.85 -10.84
CA PRO A 29 5.24 3.41 -9.45
C PRO A 29 4.39 2.14 -9.28
N LEU A 30 5.06 1.03 -8.98
CA LEU A 30 4.39 -0.19 -8.54
C LEU A 30 4.10 -0.01 -7.06
N LEU A 31 2.84 0.22 -6.69
CA LEU A 31 2.50 0.71 -5.34
C LEU A 31 2.65 -0.38 -4.27
N PHE A 32 2.18 -1.58 -4.59
CA PHE A 32 2.17 -2.73 -3.70
C PHE A 32 3.20 -3.79 -4.12
N GLY A 33 3.85 -4.36 -3.12
CA GLY A 33 4.85 -5.42 -3.22
C GLY A 33 4.47 -6.61 -2.36
N THR A 34 5.19 -7.72 -2.52
CA THR A 34 4.96 -8.94 -1.74
C THR A 34 6.26 -9.68 -1.48
N ILE A 35 6.31 -10.41 -0.37
CA ILE A 35 7.40 -11.35 -0.06
C ILE A 35 7.11 -12.79 -0.51
N GLU A 36 5.88 -13.07 -0.96
CA GLU A 36 5.49 -14.41 -1.40
C GLU A 36 6.37 -14.88 -2.55
N ASP A 37 6.57 -16.17 -2.74
CA ASP A 37 7.55 -16.70 -3.71
C ASP A 37 6.94 -17.05 -5.08
N GLU A 38 5.70 -16.64 -5.37
CA GLU A 38 4.96 -17.03 -6.58
C GLU A 38 4.59 -15.85 -7.51
N LEU A 39 4.44 -16.14 -8.81
CA LEU A 39 3.85 -15.22 -9.78
C LEU A 39 2.33 -15.29 -9.69
N VAL A 40 1.65 -14.16 -9.81
CA VAL A 40 0.18 -14.12 -9.74
C VAL A 40 -0.40 -14.36 -11.14
N ALA A 41 -0.98 -15.53 -11.34
CA ALA A 41 -1.71 -15.82 -12.58
C ALA A 41 -3.07 -15.11 -12.58
N LEU A 42 -3.34 -14.34 -13.64
CA LEU A 42 -4.59 -13.64 -13.85
C LEU A 42 -5.42 -14.33 -14.93
N SER A 43 -6.72 -14.44 -14.71
CA SER A 43 -7.68 -14.65 -15.80
C SER A 43 -7.77 -13.41 -16.68
N TYR A 44 -8.39 -13.54 -17.86
CA TYR A 44 -8.70 -12.39 -18.70
C TYR A 44 -9.48 -11.30 -17.96
N GLU A 45 -10.51 -11.67 -17.20
CA GLU A 45 -11.35 -10.75 -16.45
C GLU A 45 -10.57 -10.01 -15.37
N GLN A 46 -9.69 -10.71 -14.64
CA GLN A 46 -8.83 -10.09 -13.64
C GLN A 46 -7.81 -9.14 -14.28
N TYR A 47 -7.26 -9.50 -15.44
CA TYR A 47 -6.39 -8.62 -16.22
C TYR A 47 -7.09 -7.34 -16.65
N VAL A 48 -8.34 -7.44 -17.14
CA VAL A 48 -9.14 -6.29 -17.54
C VAL A 48 -9.51 -5.42 -16.35
N ALA A 49 -9.94 -6.02 -15.23
CA ALA A 49 -10.30 -5.28 -14.02
C ALA A 49 -9.15 -4.36 -13.56
N LYS A 50 -7.92 -4.87 -13.50
CA LYS A 50 -6.73 -4.06 -13.18
C LYS A 50 -6.53 -2.86 -14.10
N ILE A 51 -6.83 -3.01 -15.38
CA ILE A 51 -6.71 -1.92 -16.36
C ILE A 51 -7.81 -0.88 -16.14
N GLU A 52 -9.05 -1.33 -15.92
CA GLU A 52 -10.21 -0.47 -15.69
C GLU A 52 -10.12 0.30 -14.37
N ASP A 53 -9.57 -0.34 -13.34
CA ASP A 53 -9.27 0.24 -12.02
C ASP A 53 -8.07 1.20 -12.06
N LYS A 54 -7.40 1.30 -13.21
CA LYS A 54 -6.22 2.16 -13.44
C LYS A 54 -5.04 1.80 -12.54
N ASP A 55 -4.83 0.50 -12.33
CA ASP A 55 -3.67 -0.01 -11.61
C ASP A 55 -2.37 0.27 -12.37
N ASN A 56 -1.30 0.38 -11.59
CA ASN A 56 0.07 0.29 -12.09
C ASN A 56 0.60 -1.11 -11.81
N PHE A 57 0.84 -1.91 -12.86
CA PHE A 57 1.26 -3.30 -12.67
C PHE A 57 2.20 -3.81 -13.76
N LEU A 58 3.05 -4.76 -13.36
CA LEU A 58 3.98 -5.49 -14.23
C LEU A 58 3.38 -6.87 -14.54
N VAL A 59 3.17 -7.14 -15.82
CA VAL A 59 2.57 -8.39 -16.29
C VAL A 59 3.45 -9.05 -17.34
N PHE A 60 3.45 -10.38 -17.38
CA PHE A 60 4.01 -11.14 -18.49
C PHE A 60 2.90 -11.93 -19.19
N SER A 61 2.76 -11.76 -20.50
CA SER A 61 2.04 -12.75 -21.30
C SER A 61 2.91 -14.00 -21.38
N THR A 62 2.38 -15.18 -21.03
CA THR A 62 3.14 -16.44 -21.03
C THR A 62 2.71 -17.36 -22.19
N PRO A 63 3.65 -18.14 -22.77
CA PRO A 63 3.39 -18.94 -23.97
C PRO A 63 2.37 -20.07 -23.74
N ASN A 64 1.72 -20.53 -24.82
CA ASN A 64 0.69 -21.59 -24.82
C ASN A 64 1.26 -23.02 -24.64
N SER A 65 2.58 -23.15 -24.59
CA SER A 65 3.27 -24.42 -24.43
C SER A 65 4.58 -24.19 -23.67
N PRO A 66 5.18 -25.24 -23.07
CA PRO A 66 6.45 -25.11 -22.37
C PRO A 66 7.54 -24.49 -23.26
N CYS A 67 7.82 -23.18 -23.10
CA CYS A 67 8.96 -22.55 -23.76
C CYS A 67 10.18 -22.59 -22.85
N THR A 68 11.29 -23.12 -23.37
CA THR A 68 12.60 -23.03 -22.70
C THR A 68 13.02 -21.58 -22.50
N CYS A 69 12.68 -20.69 -23.45
CA CYS A 69 12.91 -19.25 -23.35
C CYS A 69 12.27 -18.63 -22.10
N TRP A 70 11.00 -18.97 -21.85
CA TRP A 70 10.25 -18.51 -20.68
C TRP A 70 10.80 -19.12 -19.40
N THR A 71 10.94 -20.45 -19.35
CA THR A 71 11.38 -21.16 -18.14
C THR A 71 12.77 -20.68 -17.69
N SER A 72 13.71 -20.53 -18.63
CA SER A 72 15.08 -20.08 -18.34
C SER A 72 15.10 -18.64 -17.84
N PHE A 73 14.37 -17.74 -18.49
CA PHE A 73 14.24 -16.35 -18.06
C PHE A 73 13.54 -16.23 -16.70
N ARG A 74 12.41 -16.91 -16.52
CA ARG A 74 11.61 -16.90 -15.30
C ARG A 74 12.47 -17.30 -14.10
N ASP A 75 13.08 -18.48 -14.18
CA ASP A 75 13.76 -19.09 -13.03
C ASP A 75 15.11 -18.44 -12.75
N SER A 76 15.83 -18.06 -13.81
CA SER A 76 17.20 -17.53 -13.65
C SER A 76 17.26 -16.02 -13.52
N ILE A 77 16.24 -15.26 -13.96
CA ILE A 77 16.31 -13.78 -14.01
C ILE A 77 15.12 -13.16 -13.26
N LEU A 78 13.88 -13.46 -13.68
CA LEU A 78 12.70 -12.80 -13.15
C LEU A 78 12.45 -13.11 -11.68
N MET A 79 12.42 -14.38 -11.29
CA MET A 79 12.12 -14.80 -9.91
C MET A 79 13.15 -14.26 -8.90
N PRO A 80 14.48 -14.37 -9.15
CA PRO A 80 15.46 -13.74 -8.27
C PRO A 80 15.32 -12.23 -8.18
N TYR A 81 15.05 -11.56 -9.31
CA TYR A 81 14.87 -10.11 -9.33
C TYR A 81 13.63 -9.68 -8.55
N ARG A 82 12.50 -10.37 -8.77
CA ARG A 82 11.24 -10.18 -8.06
C ARG A 82 11.44 -10.29 -6.55
N LYS A 83 12.05 -11.39 -6.09
CA LYS A 83 12.29 -11.67 -4.67
C LYS A 83 13.21 -10.62 -4.02
N ALA A 84 14.25 -10.20 -4.72
CA ALA A 84 15.19 -9.20 -4.20
C ALA A 84 14.57 -7.80 -4.06
N ASN A 85 13.46 -7.52 -4.77
CA ASN A 85 12.82 -6.20 -4.81
C ASN A 85 11.34 -6.24 -4.38
N ASN A 86 10.89 -7.33 -3.75
CA ASN A 86 9.52 -7.56 -3.29
C ASN A 86 8.43 -7.21 -4.32
N LEU A 87 8.65 -7.53 -5.60
CA LEU A 87 7.71 -7.15 -6.66
C LEU A 87 6.52 -8.10 -6.72
N ILE A 88 5.32 -7.56 -6.88
CA ILE A 88 4.22 -8.35 -7.44
C ILE A 88 4.41 -8.38 -8.95
N VAL A 89 4.47 -9.58 -9.50
CA VAL A 89 4.58 -9.81 -10.95
C VAL A 89 3.43 -10.71 -11.36
N TYR A 90 2.63 -10.20 -12.29
CA TYR A 90 1.47 -10.89 -12.81
C TYR A 90 1.84 -11.68 -14.07
N THR A 91 1.08 -12.72 -14.35
CA THR A 91 1.14 -13.45 -15.60
C THR A 91 -0.25 -13.65 -16.18
N VAL A 92 -0.40 -13.48 -17.49
CA VAL A 92 -1.63 -13.81 -18.23
C VAL A 92 -1.27 -14.85 -19.27
N HIS A 93 -1.87 -16.03 -19.19
CA HIS A 93 -1.56 -17.10 -20.12
C HIS A 93 -2.07 -16.78 -21.53
N PHE A 94 -1.36 -17.21 -22.57
CA PHE A 94 -1.72 -16.93 -23.97
C PHE A 94 -3.18 -17.30 -24.29
N SER A 95 -3.69 -18.39 -23.72
CA SER A 95 -5.08 -18.84 -23.92
C SER A 95 -6.12 -17.85 -23.41
N GLU A 96 -5.80 -17.04 -22.40
CA GLU A 96 -6.72 -16.05 -21.83
C GLU A 96 -7.11 -14.96 -22.85
N PHE A 97 -6.32 -14.77 -23.91
CA PHE A 97 -6.63 -13.80 -24.97
C PHE A 97 -7.58 -14.35 -26.04
N PHE A 98 -8.19 -15.51 -25.81
CA PHE A 98 -9.19 -16.12 -26.67
C PHE A 98 -10.43 -16.48 -25.85
N ASP A 99 -11.61 -16.38 -26.45
CA ASP A 99 -12.84 -16.90 -25.85
C ASP A 99 -13.06 -18.38 -26.22
N ASP A 100 -14.17 -18.95 -25.74
CA ASP A 100 -14.55 -20.34 -25.97
C ASP A 100 -14.75 -20.66 -27.47
N ASP A 101 -15.04 -19.65 -28.29
CA ASP A 101 -15.19 -19.75 -29.74
C ASP A 101 -13.85 -19.52 -30.49
N ASN A 102 -12.74 -19.38 -29.76
CA ASN A 102 -11.42 -18.98 -30.25
C ASN A 102 -11.39 -17.61 -30.93
N ALA A 103 -12.34 -16.72 -30.63
CA ALA A 103 -12.26 -15.34 -31.06
C ALA A 103 -11.23 -14.60 -30.19
N LYS A 104 -10.40 -13.79 -30.86
CA LYS A 104 -9.38 -12.97 -30.20
C LYS A 104 -10.04 -11.89 -29.36
N ARG A 105 -9.70 -11.84 -28.07
CA ARG A 105 -10.09 -10.79 -27.13
C ARG A 105 -9.15 -9.57 -27.26
N ASP A 106 -9.55 -8.43 -26.70
CA ASP A 106 -8.70 -7.24 -26.68
C ASP A 106 -7.50 -7.48 -25.75
N SER A 107 -6.32 -7.03 -26.18
CA SER A 107 -5.10 -7.17 -25.40
C SER A 107 -4.70 -5.87 -24.71
N TYR A 108 -5.41 -4.77 -24.98
CA TYR A 108 -5.08 -3.44 -24.43
C TYR A 108 -3.63 -3.03 -24.76
N GLY A 109 -3.17 -3.43 -25.95
CA GLY A 109 -1.84 -3.13 -26.47
C GLY A 109 -0.71 -4.08 -26.05
N LEU A 110 -0.99 -5.10 -25.23
CA LEU A 110 -0.01 -6.13 -24.87
C LEU A 110 0.17 -7.14 -26.01
N ASP A 111 1.39 -7.32 -26.50
CA ASP A 111 1.66 -8.41 -27.44
C ASP A 111 1.60 -9.76 -26.72
N PHE A 112 0.85 -10.72 -27.27
CA PHE A 112 0.79 -12.08 -26.76
C PHE A 112 1.21 -13.06 -27.86
N ILE A 113 2.30 -13.79 -27.60
CA ILE A 113 2.96 -14.66 -28.57
C ILE A 113 2.87 -16.09 -28.04
N SER A 114 2.33 -17.01 -28.85
CA SER A 114 2.08 -18.39 -28.40
C SER A 114 3.36 -19.15 -28.02
N SER A 115 4.51 -18.73 -28.54
CA SER A 115 5.81 -19.40 -28.38
C SER A 115 6.79 -18.67 -27.46
N SER A 116 6.48 -17.48 -26.96
CA SER A 116 7.39 -16.73 -26.08
C SER A 116 6.68 -15.72 -25.19
N GLN A 117 7.36 -15.27 -24.14
CA GLN A 117 6.83 -14.26 -23.24
C GLN A 117 6.88 -12.83 -23.81
N THR A 118 6.02 -11.96 -23.29
CA THR A 118 6.07 -10.51 -23.48
C THR A 118 5.99 -9.83 -22.13
N LEU A 119 6.83 -8.83 -21.87
CA LEU A 119 6.71 -7.94 -20.71
C LEU A 119 5.75 -6.80 -21.03
N GLY A 120 4.75 -6.60 -20.19
CA GLY A 120 3.86 -5.46 -20.18
C GLY A 120 4.02 -4.65 -18.88
N LEU A 121 4.10 -3.33 -18.99
CA LEU A 121 4.05 -2.42 -17.85
C LEU A 121 2.90 -1.45 -18.05
N PHE A 122 1.89 -1.53 -17.19
CA PHE A 122 0.72 -0.65 -17.22
C PHE A 122 0.88 0.47 -16.21
N LYS A 123 0.44 1.67 -16.59
CA LYS A 123 0.34 2.84 -15.71
C LYS A 123 -0.98 3.55 -15.96
N ASP A 124 -1.79 3.68 -14.92
CA ASP A 124 -3.10 4.33 -14.93
C ASP A 124 -4.01 3.77 -16.05
N GLY A 125 -4.05 2.44 -16.18
CA GLY A 125 -4.86 1.73 -17.19
C GLY A 125 -4.33 1.79 -18.62
N VAL A 126 -3.09 2.27 -18.82
CA VAL A 126 -2.48 2.39 -20.16
C VAL A 126 -1.14 1.67 -20.19
N ILE A 127 -0.92 0.84 -21.22
CA ILE A 127 0.38 0.20 -21.42
C ILE A 127 1.47 1.25 -21.74
N LYS A 128 2.54 1.24 -20.95
CA LYS A 128 3.71 2.12 -21.08
C LYS A 128 4.90 1.41 -21.71
N GLU A 129 5.07 0.13 -21.39
CA GLU A 129 6.06 -0.72 -22.02
C GLU A 129 5.39 -1.99 -22.53
N ASN A 130 5.70 -2.35 -23.78
CA ASN A 130 5.34 -3.61 -24.39
C ASN A 130 6.60 -4.19 -25.03
N ARG A 131 7.15 -5.25 -24.43
CA ARG A 131 8.43 -5.80 -24.82
C ARG A 131 8.30 -7.30 -25.08
N PRO A 132 8.06 -7.71 -26.33
CA PRO A 132 8.14 -9.10 -26.72
C PRO A 132 9.54 -9.68 -26.50
N TYR A 133 9.60 -10.98 -26.20
CA TYR A 133 10.87 -11.70 -26.14
C TYR A 133 11.64 -11.58 -27.45
N ASN A 134 12.93 -11.29 -27.34
CA ASN A 134 13.86 -11.30 -28.46
C ASN A 134 15.22 -11.81 -27.97
N SER A 135 15.69 -12.93 -28.53
CA SER A 135 16.94 -13.59 -28.10
C SER A 135 18.19 -12.72 -28.22
N THR A 136 18.16 -11.67 -29.05
CA THR A 136 19.27 -10.72 -29.21
C THR A 136 19.28 -9.62 -28.14
N HIS A 137 18.16 -9.41 -27.43
CA HIS A 137 18.03 -8.35 -26.43
C HIS A 137 18.49 -8.83 -25.06
N LYS A 138 19.49 -8.14 -24.49
CA LYS A 138 20.22 -8.59 -23.28
C LYS A 138 19.35 -8.73 -22.02
N ILE A 139 18.24 -8.00 -21.92
CA ILE A 139 17.34 -8.08 -20.75
C ILE A 139 16.79 -9.51 -20.54
N TRP A 140 16.72 -10.32 -21.59
CA TRP A 140 16.18 -11.67 -21.51
C TRP A 140 17.23 -12.71 -21.14
N GLY A 141 18.52 -12.35 -21.19
CA GLY A 141 19.65 -13.27 -20.95
C GLY A 141 20.60 -12.83 -19.84
N SER A 142 20.39 -11.67 -19.22
CA SER A 142 21.26 -11.12 -18.19
C SER A 142 20.47 -10.50 -17.03
N LYS A 143 20.76 -10.98 -15.81
CA LYS A 143 20.21 -10.42 -14.56
C LYS A 143 20.48 -8.93 -14.45
N ASP A 144 21.70 -8.50 -14.72
CA ASP A 144 22.10 -7.10 -14.60
C ASP A 144 21.42 -6.23 -15.65
N SER A 145 21.33 -6.70 -16.89
CA SER A 145 20.63 -5.96 -17.95
C SER A 145 19.14 -5.84 -17.67
N PHE A 146 18.51 -6.90 -17.17
CA PHE A 146 17.11 -6.86 -16.74
C PHE A 146 16.92 -5.88 -15.58
N ALA A 147 17.78 -5.95 -14.55
CA ALA A 147 17.70 -5.10 -13.38
C ALA A 147 17.88 -3.62 -13.71
N THR A 148 18.85 -3.28 -14.57
CA THR A 148 19.06 -1.90 -15.05
C THR A 148 17.85 -1.40 -15.82
N TYR A 149 17.33 -2.21 -16.75
CA TYR A 149 16.17 -1.86 -17.55
C TYR A 149 14.93 -1.61 -16.68
N MET A 150 14.64 -2.51 -15.72
CA MET A 150 13.54 -2.31 -14.80
C MET A 150 13.72 -1.07 -13.92
N LYS A 151 14.93 -0.80 -13.40
CA LYS A 151 15.22 0.41 -12.62
C LYS A 151 14.96 1.71 -13.39
N GLU A 152 15.08 1.70 -14.72
CA GLU A 152 14.75 2.84 -15.56
C GLU A 152 13.23 3.03 -15.73
N LEU A 153 12.45 1.94 -15.67
CA LEU A 153 11.02 1.93 -15.93
C LEU A 153 10.14 2.12 -14.68
N ILE A 154 10.55 1.60 -13.53
CA ILE A 154 9.69 1.50 -12.34
C ILE A 154 10.21 2.27 -11.13
N VAL A 155 9.27 2.74 -10.29
CA VAL A 155 9.54 3.00 -8.87
C VAL A 155 9.13 1.73 -8.12
N PHE A 156 10.02 1.25 -7.26
CA PHE A 156 9.80 0.02 -6.49
C PHE A 156 8.67 0.21 -5.46
N PRO A 157 7.95 -0.87 -5.11
CA PRO A 157 6.93 -0.80 -4.09
C PRO A 157 7.53 -0.48 -2.73
N THR A 158 6.79 0.34 -2.01
CA THR A 158 7.08 0.74 -0.64
C THR A 158 5.99 0.26 0.32
N ILE A 159 4.82 -0.15 -0.17
CA ILE A 159 3.86 -0.93 0.62
C ILE A 159 4.06 -2.40 0.32
N ILE A 160 4.44 -3.20 1.32
CA ILE A 160 4.84 -4.61 1.13
C ILE A 160 3.94 -5.53 1.95
N ASP A 161 3.21 -6.41 1.29
CA ASP A 161 2.49 -7.52 1.92
C ASP A 161 3.50 -8.52 2.50
N ILE A 162 3.33 -8.85 3.79
CA ILE A 162 4.18 -9.75 4.57
C ILE A 162 3.35 -10.84 5.25
N ASN A 163 4.03 -11.89 5.69
CA ASN A 163 3.45 -12.96 6.51
C ASN A 163 4.00 -12.93 7.94
N LEU A 164 3.43 -13.78 8.81
CA LEU A 164 3.80 -13.85 10.23
C LEU A 164 5.29 -14.13 10.46
N THR A 165 5.91 -14.91 9.58
CA THR A 165 7.36 -15.21 9.66
C THR A 165 8.18 -13.94 9.45
N LYS A 166 7.85 -13.16 8.42
CA LYS A 166 8.53 -11.88 8.16
C LYS A 166 8.26 -10.87 9.27
N LEU A 167 7.04 -10.78 9.79
CA LEU A 167 6.73 -9.92 10.95
C LEU A 167 7.62 -10.30 12.15
N THR A 168 7.68 -11.59 12.50
CA THR A 168 8.51 -12.07 13.61
C THR A 168 9.99 -11.72 13.41
N ASN A 169 10.48 -11.80 12.17
CA ASN A 169 11.86 -11.41 11.85
C ASN A 169 12.09 -9.89 11.98
N LEU A 170 11.09 -9.04 11.75
CA LEU A 170 11.20 -7.59 11.95
C LEU A 170 11.35 -7.24 13.44
N TYR A 171 10.58 -7.90 14.31
CA TYR A 171 10.72 -7.75 15.77
C TYR A 171 12.07 -8.23 16.33
N ALA A 172 12.76 -9.13 15.62
CA ALA A 172 14.06 -9.66 16.01
C ALA A 172 15.25 -8.80 15.56
N GLN A 173 15.00 -7.72 14.82
CA GLN A 173 16.03 -6.80 14.29
C GLN A 173 16.12 -5.53 15.13
N ASP A 174 17.12 -4.68 14.84
CA ASP A 174 17.32 -3.39 15.53
C ASP A 174 16.78 -2.18 14.73
N SER A 175 16.18 -2.42 13.56
CA SER A 175 15.67 -1.35 12.69
C SER A 175 14.17 -1.15 12.91
N SER A 176 13.76 0.11 13.06
CA SER A 176 12.35 0.44 13.19
C SER A 176 11.56 0.10 11.92
N PHE A 177 10.28 -0.18 12.10
CA PHE A 177 9.37 -0.48 11.00
C PHE A 177 7.94 -0.05 11.32
N THR A 178 7.17 0.17 10.26
CA THR A 178 5.73 0.42 10.33
C THR A 178 4.98 -0.76 9.75
N VAL A 179 3.96 -1.23 10.45
CA VAL A 179 3.08 -2.32 9.99
C VAL A 179 1.62 -1.94 10.15
N ILE A 180 0.80 -2.26 9.16
CA ILE A 180 -0.66 -2.27 9.28
C ILE A 180 -1.11 -3.72 9.32
N TYR A 181 -1.83 -4.06 10.39
CA TYR A 181 -2.58 -5.31 10.49
C TYR A 181 -3.94 -5.04 9.84
N TYR A 182 -4.36 -5.90 8.92
CA TYR A 182 -5.64 -5.80 8.20
C TYR A 182 -6.26 -7.20 8.06
N ASP A 183 -7.50 -7.26 7.60
CA ASP A 183 -8.23 -8.50 7.26
C ASP A 183 -9.16 -8.23 6.06
N ASP A 184 -9.96 -9.22 5.69
CA ASP A 184 -10.93 -9.13 4.60
C ASP A 184 -12.25 -8.43 5.02
N GLU A 185 -12.30 -7.80 6.22
CA GLU A 185 -13.44 -7.02 6.66
C GLU A 185 -13.49 -5.65 5.98
N THR A 186 -14.63 -4.96 6.11
CA THR A 186 -14.96 -3.83 5.22
C THR A 186 -14.08 -2.61 5.50
N GLU A 187 -13.75 -2.35 6.76
CA GLU A 187 -12.90 -1.24 7.20
C GLU A 187 -11.47 -1.39 6.67
N SER A 188 -10.93 -2.62 6.74
CA SER A 188 -9.61 -2.98 6.21
C SER A 188 -9.53 -2.83 4.70
N THR A 189 -10.55 -3.34 4.00
CA THR A 189 -10.66 -3.22 2.54
C THR A 189 -10.76 -1.75 2.13
N TYR A 190 -11.60 -0.97 2.82
CA TYR A 190 -11.77 0.46 2.56
C TYR A 190 -10.46 1.25 2.72
N LEU A 191 -9.71 1.01 3.81
CA LEU A 191 -8.40 1.62 4.05
C LEU A 191 -7.43 1.35 2.90
N ARG A 192 -7.36 0.08 2.46
CA ARG A 192 -6.43 -0.38 1.42
C ARG A 192 -6.74 0.22 0.05
N GLU A 193 -8.01 0.17 -0.36
CA GLU A 193 -8.46 0.58 -1.70
C GLU A 193 -8.56 2.09 -1.87
N ASN A 194 -8.82 2.86 -0.80
CA ASN A 194 -9.04 4.30 -0.92
C ASN A 194 -7.82 5.10 -0.45
N PHE A 195 -7.48 4.97 0.84
CA PHE A 195 -6.48 5.82 1.46
C PHE A 195 -5.05 5.38 1.14
N LEU A 196 -4.71 4.10 1.34
CA LEU A 196 -3.33 3.63 1.16
C LEU A 196 -2.83 3.74 -0.27
N GLU A 197 -3.70 3.45 -1.25
CA GLU A 197 -3.34 3.63 -2.66
C GLU A 197 -3.00 5.10 -2.97
N SER A 198 -3.85 6.02 -2.55
CA SER A 198 -3.65 7.46 -2.74
C SER A 198 -2.37 7.95 -2.04
N TYR A 199 -2.17 7.52 -0.79
CA TYR A 199 -0.96 7.85 -0.02
C TYR A 199 0.31 7.34 -0.70
N ALA A 200 0.30 6.08 -1.18
CA ALA A 200 1.42 5.50 -1.90
C ALA A 200 1.73 6.25 -3.20
N ARG A 201 0.71 6.63 -3.98
CA ARG A 201 0.92 7.38 -5.22
C ARG A 201 1.60 8.73 -4.97
N GLU A 202 1.28 9.40 -3.87
CA GLU A 202 1.89 10.67 -3.48
C GLU A 202 3.32 10.50 -2.93
N ASN A 203 3.60 9.41 -2.20
CA ASN A 203 4.81 9.28 -1.39
C ASN A 203 5.78 8.16 -1.82
N ALA A 204 5.46 7.38 -2.87
CA ALA A 204 6.24 6.19 -3.27
C ALA A 204 7.74 6.45 -3.47
N ALA A 205 8.14 7.66 -3.85
CA ALA A 205 9.54 8.02 -4.05
C ALA A 205 10.27 8.47 -2.77
N THR A 206 9.54 8.76 -1.69
CA THR A 206 10.04 9.50 -0.52
C THR A 206 9.70 8.85 0.83
N MET A 207 9.07 7.67 0.82
CA MET A 207 8.71 6.94 2.04
C MET A 207 9.54 5.66 2.24
N ASN A 208 9.76 5.30 3.51
CA ASN A 208 10.25 3.98 3.92
C ASN A 208 9.18 2.90 3.66
N ASN A 209 9.58 1.64 3.82
CA ASN A 209 8.64 0.53 3.67
C ASN A 209 7.54 0.58 4.74
N LEU A 210 6.29 0.54 4.29
CA LEU A 210 5.11 0.20 5.05
C LEU A 210 4.81 -1.28 4.85
N TYR A 211 4.74 -2.06 5.92
CA TYR A 211 4.38 -3.47 5.83
C TYR A 211 2.87 -3.66 6.03
N LEU A 212 2.24 -4.55 5.27
CA LEU A 212 0.87 -4.99 5.49
C LEU A 212 0.85 -6.45 5.91
N LEU A 213 0.17 -6.77 7.01
CA LEU A 213 -0.03 -8.14 7.46
C LEU A 213 -1.52 -8.46 7.42
N ASP A 214 -1.88 -9.39 6.53
CA ASP A 214 -3.19 -10.03 6.57
C ASP A 214 -3.29 -10.89 7.82
N THR A 215 -4.33 -10.65 8.62
CA THR A 215 -4.62 -11.37 9.84
C THR A 215 -5.61 -12.50 9.63
N ASP A 216 -6.38 -12.53 8.54
CA ASP A 216 -7.38 -13.57 8.24
C ASP A 216 -6.77 -14.84 7.65
N VAL A 217 -5.70 -15.33 8.30
CA VAL A 217 -4.90 -16.46 7.85
C VAL A 217 -4.64 -17.46 8.97
N ASP A 218 -4.26 -18.68 8.56
CA ASP A 218 -3.89 -19.75 9.48
C ASP A 218 -2.68 -19.36 10.35
N GLY A 219 -2.82 -19.56 11.66
CA GLY A 219 -1.82 -19.19 12.66
C GLY A 219 -1.93 -17.75 13.20
N ILE A 220 -2.87 -16.95 12.69
CA ILE A 220 -3.25 -15.65 13.25
C ILE A 220 -4.72 -15.68 13.72
N LYS A 221 -5.69 -15.39 12.84
CA LYS A 221 -7.13 -15.41 13.15
C LYS A 221 -7.74 -16.81 12.94
N LEU A 222 -7.15 -17.61 12.04
CA LEU A 222 -7.67 -18.92 11.64
C LEU A 222 -6.82 -20.09 12.16
N LYS A 223 -7.48 -21.24 12.38
CA LYS A 223 -6.87 -22.52 12.71
C LYS A 223 -7.45 -23.61 11.82
N SER A 224 -6.67 -24.04 10.83
CA SER A 224 -7.12 -24.95 9.78
C SER A 224 -8.29 -24.38 8.98
N GLY A 225 -8.22 -23.09 8.66
CA GLY A 225 -9.22 -22.34 7.89
C GLY A 225 -10.48 -21.96 8.67
N VAL A 226 -10.50 -22.13 10.00
CA VAL A 226 -11.66 -21.80 10.85
C VAL A 226 -11.26 -20.78 11.90
N TYR A 227 -12.10 -19.76 12.12
CA TYR A 227 -11.91 -18.75 13.16
C TYR A 227 -11.67 -19.36 14.55
N ASP A 228 -10.57 -18.95 15.21
CA ASP A 228 -10.24 -19.35 16.59
C ASP A 228 -10.05 -18.11 17.47
N GLU A 229 -11.09 -17.79 18.26
CA GLU A 229 -11.13 -16.62 19.15
C GLU A 229 -9.92 -16.53 20.10
N ASN A 230 -9.48 -17.66 20.67
CA ASN A 230 -8.37 -17.65 21.63
C ASN A 230 -7.05 -17.39 20.93
N GLN A 231 -6.85 -17.95 19.75
CA GLN A 231 -5.67 -17.69 18.94
C GLN A 231 -5.64 -16.22 18.50
N TRP A 232 -6.78 -15.70 18.05
CA TRP A 232 -6.89 -14.32 17.61
C TRP A 232 -6.62 -13.34 18.76
N GLN A 233 -7.26 -13.55 19.91
CA GLN A 233 -7.01 -12.72 21.09
C GLN A 233 -5.55 -12.83 21.56
N GLY A 234 -4.98 -14.04 21.56
CA GLY A 234 -3.57 -14.25 21.89
C GLY A 234 -2.62 -13.50 20.96
N PHE A 235 -2.93 -13.43 19.66
CA PHE A 235 -2.19 -12.63 18.70
C PHE A 235 -2.29 -11.13 19.03
N LYS A 236 -3.51 -10.60 19.21
CA LYS A 236 -3.75 -9.19 19.55
C LYS A 236 -3.02 -8.76 20.83
N ASP A 237 -3.01 -9.63 21.84
CA ASP A 237 -2.30 -9.39 23.10
C ASP A 237 -0.78 -9.46 22.93
N THR A 238 -0.27 -10.38 22.11
CA THR A 238 1.17 -10.57 21.88
C THR A 238 1.79 -9.40 21.13
N TYR A 239 1.09 -8.91 20.10
CA TYR A 239 1.56 -7.83 19.21
C TYR A 239 1.04 -6.45 19.64
N GLY A 240 0.53 -6.32 20.87
CA GLY A 240 0.15 -5.04 21.48
C GLY A 240 -0.98 -4.30 20.77
N LEU A 241 -1.84 -4.99 20.02
CA LEU A 241 -3.06 -4.42 19.44
C LEU A 241 -4.09 -4.12 20.53
N SER A 242 -4.20 -5.01 21.52
CA SER A 242 -5.08 -4.85 22.68
C SER A 242 -4.42 -4.01 23.78
N ALA A 243 -5.25 -3.50 24.70
CA ALA A 243 -4.76 -2.75 25.86
C ALA A 243 -4.04 -3.62 26.90
N LEU A 244 -4.11 -4.96 26.82
CA LEU A 244 -3.60 -5.86 27.87
C LEU A 244 -2.09 -5.75 28.07
N ASN A 245 -1.32 -5.80 26.97
CA ASN A 245 0.14 -5.65 26.98
C ASN A 245 0.60 -4.34 26.31
N ASN A 246 -0.31 -3.42 26.09
CA ASN A 246 -0.06 -2.10 25.53
C ASN A 246 -1.07 -1.09 26.09
N ALA A 247 -1.01 -0.84 27.40
CA ALA A 247 -2.02 -0.03 28.09
C ALA A 247 -2.10 1.42 27.57
N THR A 248 -1.01 1.96 27.02
CA THR A 248 -0.95 3.34 26.51
C THR A 248 -1.49 3.44 25.09
N LEU A 249 -1.07 2.54 24.19
CA LEU A 249 -1.37 2.66 22.76
C LEU A 249 -2.35 1.61 22.25
N GLY A 250 -2.46 0.43 22.88
CA GLY A 250 -3.38 -0.64 22.48
C GLY A 250 -4.84 -0.34 22.85
N TYR A 251 -5.78 -0.80 22.02
CA TYR A 251 -7.18 -0.35 22.07
C TYR A 251 -8.14 -1.49 22.37
N GLY A 252 -8.89 -1.38 23.48
CA GLY A 252 -9.87 -2.40 23.88
C GLY A 252 -9.26 -3.82 23.93
N THR A 253 -9.95 -4.77 23.30
CA THR A 253 -9.46 -6.14 23.07
C THR A 253 -8.56 -6.27 21.83
N GLY A 254 -8.27 -5.17 21.15
CA GLY A 254 -7.55 -5.05 19.89
C GLY A 254 -8.50 -5.00 18.70
N PHE A 255 -8.19 -4.11 17.74
CA PHE A 255 -9.00 -3.82 16.56
C PHE A 255 -8.13 -3.91 15.29
N VAL A 256 -8.75 -4.16 14.15
CA VAL A 256 -8.14 -4.18 12.82
C VAL A 256 -9.09 -3.44 11.87
N PRO A 257 -8.61 -2.54 10.99
CA PRO A 257 -7.21 -2.24 10.73
C PRO A 257 -6.54 -1.36 11.79
N THR A 258 -5.30 -1.71 12.13
CA THR A 258 -4.46 -0.96 13.06
C THR A 258 -3.06 -0.80 12.48
N ALA A 259 -2.54 0.42 12.49
CA ALA A 259 -1.18 0.76 12.13
C ALA A 259 -0.30 0.90 13.37
N GLN A 260 0.92 0.37 13.36
CA GLN A 260 1.89 0.46 14.45
C GLN A 260 3.27 0.88 13.92
N TYR A 261 3.91 1.81 14.62
CA TYR A 261 5.33 2.13 14.45
C TYR A 261 6.10 1.51 15.60
N VAL A 262 7.07 0.67 15.26
CA VAL A 262 7.77 -0.21 16.19
C VAL A 262 9.26 0.09 16.14
N GLU A 263 9.86 0.28 17.33
CA GLU A 263 11.32 0.31 17.52
C GLU A 263 11.74 -0.96 18.24
N PRO A 264 12.03 -2.05 17.49
CA PRO A 264 12.29 -3.35 18.08
C PRO A 264 13.56 -3.36 18.92
N ASN A 265 13.59 -4.25 19.91
CA ASN A 265 14.74 -4.49 20.79
C ASN A 265 15.23 -5.95 20.75
N GLY A 266 14.78 -6.71 19.74
CA GLY A 266 15.12 -8.12 19.54
C GLY A 266 14.36 -9.13 20.41
N ILE A 267 13.57 -8.68 21.40
CA ILE A 267 12.93 -9.56 22.39
C ILE A 267 11.43 -9.30 22.51
N ASP A 268 11.07 -8.05 22.78
CA ASP A 268 9.68 -7.66 23.05
C ASP A 268 8.87 -7.56 21.77
N LYS A 269 7.54 -7.72 21.91
CA LYS A 269 6.54 -7.55 20.83
C LYS A 269 5.38 -6.63 21.25
N ASN A 270 5.49 -6.05 22.43
CA ASN A 270 4.40 -5.40 23.15
C ASN A 270 4.60 -3.89 23.25
N GLY A 271 3.77 -3.21 24.06
CA GLY A 271 3.74 -1.75 24.19
C GLY A 271 5.07 -1.07 24.56
N SER A 272 6.07 -1.81 25.07
CA SER A 272 7.39 -1.22 25.38
C SER A 272 8.15 -0.72 24.15
N ILE A 273 7.92 -1.34 22.99
CA ILE A 273 8.61 -1.04 21.73
C ILE A 273 7.70 -0.42 20.68
N ILE A 274 6.38 -0.42 20.89
CA ILE A 274 5.41 0.27 20.04
C ILE A 274 5.44 1.75 20.42
N LYS A 275 5.86 2.61 19.50
CA LYS A 275 6.07 4.05 19.75
C LYS A 275 4.91 4.92 19.29
N ALA A 276 4.16 4.44 18.31
CA ALA A 276 2.90 5.04 17.89
C ALA A 276 1.95 3.96 17.39
N GLN A 277 0.65 4.21 17.53
CA GLN A 277 -0.41 3.36 16.98
C GLN A 277 -1.55 4.24 16.47
N SER A 278 -2.16 3.85 15.36
CA SER A 278 -3.37 4.45 14.81
C SER A 278 -4.36 3.33 14.50
N VAL A 279 -5.63 3.54 14.83
CA VAL A 279 -6.72 2.59 14.54
C VAL A 279 -7.68 3.31 13.61
N TYR A 280 -8.17 2.62 12.57
CA TYR A 280 -8.92 3.25 11.50
C TYR A 280 -10.37 2.74 11.48
N LEU A 281 -11.33 3.67 11.37
CA LEU A 281 -12.78 3.41 11.30
C LEU A 281 -13.35 2.56 12.46
N ASN A 282 -12.85 2.77 13.68
CA ASN A 282 -13.23 1.98 14.85
C ASN A 282 -14.35 2.59 15.71
N ASP A 283 -15.11 3.52 15.15
CA ASP A 283 -16.06 4.34 15.91
C ASP A 283 -17.35 3.58 16.24
N VAL A 284 -17.86 3.75 17.47
CA VAL A 284 -19.18 3.24 17.88
C VAL A 284 -20.17 4.38 17.97
N LEU A 285 -21.28 4.28 17.22
CA LEU A 285 -22.33 5.29 17.20
C LEU A 285 -23.51 4.92 18.10
N THR A 286 -24.07 5.91 18.79
CA THR A 286 -25.35 5.78 19.49
C THR A 286 -26.33 6.88 19.10
N ILE A 287 -27.62 6.61 19.29
CA ILE A 287 -28.68 7.58 19.02
C ILE A 287 -28.52 8.75 20.00
N SER A 288 -28.38 9.96 19.45
CA SER A 288 -28.36 11.18 20.25
C SER A 288 -29.77 11.54 20.75
N ALA A 289 -29.85 12.45 21.73
CA ALA A 289 -31.12 13.04 22.15
C ALA A 289 -31.86 13.75 20.99
N ASN A 290 -31.13 14.17 19.96
CA ASN A 290 -31.69 14.69 18.72
C ASN A 290 -31.79 13.56 17.67
N PRO A 291 -33.00 13.18 17.20
CA PRO A 291 -33.19 12.05 16.28
C PRO A 291 -32.59 12.29 14.88
N ALA A 292 -32.13 13.50 14.57
CA ALA A 292 -31.47 13.80 13.30
C ALA A 292 -29.96 13.49 13.30
N VAL A 293 -29.37 13.17 14.46
CA VAL A 293 -27.94 12.92 14.62
C VAL A 293 -27.68 11.71 15.50
N TYR A 294 -26.55 11.07 15.23
CA TYR A 294 -25.92 10.07 16.08
C TYR A 294 -24.71 10.71 16.76
N GLU A 295 -24.22 10.09 17.82
CA GLU A 295 -23.01 10.54 18.51
C GLU A 295 -21.97 9.41 18.53
N VAL A 296 -20.72 9.74 18.23
CA VAL A 296 -19.58 8.83 18.41
C VAL A 296 -19.32 8.68 19.92
N THR A 297 -19.56 7.48 20.45
CA THR A 297 -19.42 7.17 21.88
C THR A 297 -18.13 6.46 22.22
N GLU A 298 -17.58 5.69 21.27
CA GLU A 298 -16.27 5.07 21.41
C GLU A 298 -15.46 5.33 20.16
N SER A 299 -14.18 5.64 20.35
CA SER A 299 -13.19 5.78 19.29
C SER A 299 -11.80 5.60 19.88
N PHE A 300 -10.83 5.28 19.03
CA PHE A 300 -9.42 5.32 19.42
C PHE A 300 -8.99 6.74 19.71
N TYR A 301 -9.60 7.69 19.02
CA TYR A 301 -9.31 9.10 19.08
C TYR A 301 -10.19 9.78 20.13
N SER A 302 -9.78 9.63 21.38
CA SER A 302 -10.47 10.13 22.57
C SER A 302 -9.60 11.12 23.34
N GLN A 303 -10.24 11.95 24.16
CA GLN A 303 -9.56 13.00 24.94
C GLN A 303 -8.52 12.42 25.89
N GLU A 304 -8.75 11.22 26.44
CA GLU A 304 -7.82 10.51 27.33
C GLU A 304 -6.52 10.10 26.62
N ARG A 305 -6.59 9.89 25.30
CA ARG A 305 -5.49 9.36 24.49
C ARG A 305 -4.68 10.43 23.78
N GLU A 306 -5.21 11.65 23.63
CA GLU A 306 -4.59 12.76 22.87
C GLU A 306 -3.09 12.91 23.16
N ASN A 307 -2.71 13.01 24.44
CA ASN A 307 -1.31 13.21 24.86
C ASN A 307 -0.41 12.00 24.62
N SER A 308 -0.98 10.81 24.39
CA SER A 308 -0.22 9.59 24.09
C SER A 308 0.05 9.41 22.59
N LEU A 309 -0.65 10.15 21.73
CA LEU A 309 -0.55 10.07 20.28
C LEU A 309 0.40 11.15 19.77
N SER A 310 1.71 10.92 19.90
CA SER A 310 2.74 11.92 19.58
C SER A 310 2.68 12.47 18.15
N TYR A 311 2.20 11.67 17.19
CA TYR A 311 2.03 12.07 15.80
C TYR A 311 0.90 13.10 15.60
N LEU A 312 0.12 13.42 16.64
CA LEU A 312 -0.94 14.41 16.61
C LEU A 312 -0.55 15.76 17.25
N THR A 313 0.68 15.91 17.77
CA THR A 313 1.10 17.16 18.46
C THR A 313 0.98 18.40 17.57
N ASP A 314 1.30 18.28 16.27
CA ASP A 314 1.20 19.36 15.29
C ASP A 314 0.03 19.15 14.30
N PHE A 315 -0.96 18.32 14.67
CA PHE A 315 -2.09 18.03 13.81
C PHE A 315 -2.98 19.26 13.60
N VAL A 316 -3.30 19.57 12.35
CA VAL A 316 -4.19 20.68 11.99
C VAL A 316 -5.61 20.14 11.83
N GLY A 317 -6.40 20.24 12.89
CA GLY A 317 -7.80 19.79 12.90
C GLY A 317 -8.27 19.48 14.31
N ASP A 318 -9.43 18.84 14.42
CA ASP A 318 -9.90 18.25 15.68
C ASP A 318 -9.55 16.75 15.65
N PRO A 319 -8.54 16.30 16.43
CA PRO A 319 -8.17 14.91 16.46
C PRO A 319 -9.14 14.07 17.29
N ILE A 320 -10.04 14.66 18.08
CA ILE A 320 -10.93 13.91 18.97
C ILE A 320 -12.23 13.59 18.23
N LEU A 321 -12.58 12.31 18.19
CA LEU A 321 -13.79 11.83 17.53
C LEU A 321 -14.90 11.48 18.51
N VAL A 322 -14.58 11.15 19.76
CA VAL A 322 -15.60 10.93 20.81
C VAL A 322 -16.43 12.21 21.03
N ALA A 323 -17.74 12.05 21.23
CA ALA A 323 -18.77 13.08 21.34
C ALA A 323 -19.08 13.85 20.04
N LYS A 324 -18.58 13.37 18.89
CA LYS A 324 -18.87 13.99 17.60
C LYS A 324 -20.26 13.65 17.10
N GLU A 325 -20.99 14.67 16.69
CA GLU A 325 -22.30 14.50 16.07
C GLU A 325 -22.17 14.06 14.60
N VAL A 326 -22.84 12.98 14.25
CA VAL A 326 -22.88 12.40 12.90
C VAL A 326 -24.31 12.54 12.35
N PRO A 327 -24.52 13.21 11.20
CA PRO A 327 -25.84 13.30 10.61
C PRO A 327 -26.45 11.93 10.32
N ALA A 328 -27.75 11.75 10.55
CA ALA A 328 -28.42 10.48 10.25
C ALA A 328 -28.33 10.06 8.77
N ALA A 329 -28.07 11.00 7.84
CA ALA A 329 -27.85 10.71 6.43
C ALA A 329 -26.47 10.06 6.16
N ASP A 330 -25.53 10.20 7.08
CA ASP A 330 -24.15 9.71 7.00
C ASP A 330 -23.96 8.37 7.75
N VAL A 331 -25.06 7.76 8.18
CA VAL A 331 -25.09 6.50 8.94
C VAL A 331 -25.79 5.42 8.11
N ASP A 332 -25.29 4.19 8.24
CA ASP A 332 -25.99 2.99 7.80
C ASP A 332 -26.60 2.26 9.01
N ILE A 333 -27.82 1.77 8.83
CA ILE A 333 -28.58 1.07 9.87
C ILE A 333 -28.90 -0.32 9.36
N ASP A 334 -28.29 -1.34 9.98
CA ASP A 334 -28.62 -2.75 9.75
C ASP A 334 -29.14 -3.38 11.04
N GLY A 335 -30.46 -3.44 11.16
CA GLY A 335 -31.14 -3.92 12.36
C GLY A 335 -30.84 -3.05 13.58
N ALA A 336 -30.10 -3.60 14.54
CA ALA A 336 -29.65 -2.89 15.74
C ALA A 336 -28.26 -2.26 15.59
N ASN A 337 -27.55 -2.57 14.52
CA ASN A 337 -26.21 -2.05 14.26
C ASN A 337 -26.30 -0.72 13.53
N VAL A 338 -25.56 0.25 14.05
CA VAL A 338 -25.49 1.61 13.52
C VAL A 338 -24.03 1.88 13.22
N THR A 339 -23.70 2.00 11.94
CA THR A 339 -22.32 2.23 11.50
C THR A 339 -22.21 3.56 10.77
N TRP A 340 -21.04 4.18 10.88
CA TRP A 340 -20.74 5.36 10.10
C TRP A 340 -20.45 4.93 8.66
N LYS A 341 -21.11 5.53 7.66
CA LYS A 341 -20.74 5.34 6.26
C LYS A 341 -19.25 5.64 6.07
N HIS A 342 -18.53 4.69 5.49
CA HIS A 342 -17.07 4.75 5.42
C HIS A 342 -16.56 6.03 4.73
N GLU A 343 -17.20 6.47 3.65
CA GLU A 343 -16.80 7.69 2.94
C GLU A 343 -17.03 8.98 3.74
N LYS A 344 -17.87 8.91 4.78
CA LYS A 344 -18.15 10.04 5.68
C LYS A 344 -17.22 10.03 6.87
N ALA A 345 -16.97 8.85 7.44
CA ALA A 345 -16.00 8.65 8.51
C ALA A 345 -14.56 8.93 8.03
N ALA A 346 -14.21 8.53 6.81
CA ALA A 346 -12.89 8.72 6.19
C ALA A 346 -12.47 10.20 6.13
N LEU A 347 -13.41 11.14 6.02
CA LEU A 347 -13.12 12.59 6.08
C LEU A 347 -12.43 13.00 7.39
N TYR A 348 -12.58 12.19 8.43
CA TYR A 348 -11.98 12.41 9.75
C TYR A 348 -10.87 11.42 10.06
N HIS A 349 -11.01 10.17 9.64
CA HIS A 349 -9.99 9.14 9.87
C HIS A 349 -8.78 9.27 8.93
N ASP A 350 -8.96 9.62 7.65
CA ASP A 350 -7.88 9.72 6.66
C ASP A 350 -6.78 10.72 7.08
N PRO A 351 -7.13 11.95 7.55
CA PRO A 351 -6.13 12.86 8.09
C PRO A 351 -5.34 12.30 9.27
N LEU A 352 -5.98 11.50 10.13
CA LEU A 352 -5.37 10.94 11.35
C LEU A 352 -4.39 9.80 11.01
N ILE A 353 -4.79 8.88 10.13
CA ILE A 353 -3.88 7.83 9.64
C ILE A 353 -2.77 8.44 8.78
N ARG A 354 -3.04 9.51 8.01
CA ARG A 354 -1.99 10.27 7.31
C ARG A 354 -0.97 10.85 8.29
N ALA A 355 -1.41 11.53 9.34
CA ALA A 355 -0.49 12.08 10.35
C ALA A 355 0.39 10.98 10.98
N PHE A 356 -0.18 9.80 11.23
CA PHE A 356 0.57 8.64 11.69
C PHE A 356 1.61 8.14 10.66
N LEU A 357 1.24 8.01 9.38
CA LEU A 357 2.16 7.57 8.33
C LEU A 357 3.25 8.61 8.06
N ASP A 358 2.92 9.90 8.06
CA ASP A 358 3.88 11.00 7.89
C ASP A 358 4.86 11.09 9.07
N TYR A 359 4.47 10.63 10.26
CA TYR A 359 5.36 10.49 11.40
C TYR A 359 6.27 9.26 11.29
N SER A 360 5.74 8.13 10.81
CA SER A 360 6.39 6.82 10.91
C SER A 360 7.16 6.36 9.66
N LEU A 361 6.86 6.92 8.50
CA LEU A 361 7.45 6.55 7.22
C LEU A 361 8.46 7.53 6.57
N PRO A 362 8.82 8.71 7.10
CA PRO A 362 9.82 9.56 6.45
C PRO A 362 11.09 8.77 6.18
N LEU A 363 11.60 8.84 4.94
CA LEU A 363 13.00 8.48 4.71
C LEU A 363 13.83 9.33 5.66
N ALA A 364 14.67 8.69 6.47
CA ALA A 364 15.64 9.43 7.28
C ALA A 364 16.44 10.30 6.31
N THR A 365 16.12 11.59 6.25
CA THR A 365 16.99 12.55 5.60
C THR A 365 18.25 12.46 6.42
N SER A 366 19.30 11.93 5.80
CA SER A 366 20.63 12.04 6.37
C SER A 366 20.80 13.50 6.75
N VAL A 367 20.79 13.78 8.05
CA VAL A 367 21.26 15.06 8.56
C VAL A 367 22.70 15.11 8.08
N LEU A 368 22.93 15.88 7.01
CA LEU A 368 24.26 16.31 6.65
C LEU A 368 24.72 17.19 7.81
N GLU A 369 25.36 16.57 8.80
CA GLU A 369 26.27 17.28 9.71
C GLU A 369 27.51 17.76 8.95
#